data_AF-A0A9Q0B9H8-F1
#
_entry.id   AF-A0A9Q0B9H8-F1
#
_cell.length_a   1.000
_cell.length_b   1.000
_cell.length_c   1.000
_cell.angle_alpha   90.00
_cell.angle_beta   90.00
_cell.angle_gamma   90.00
#
_symmetry.space_group_name_H-M   'P 1'
#
loop_
_entity.id
_entity.type
_entity.pdbx_description
1 polymer ?
#
loop_
_entity_poly.entity_id
_entity_poly.type
_entity_poly.pdbx_seq_one_letter_code
_entity_poly.pdbx_strand_id
1 'polypeptide(L)'
;MLARELDPTILSNLVAILQKELDHDSCNNAIEGYVEYTEIGTIVEKLNTSIETLHQTLYDGRRPTLEHPISFLDGQHRVEAAKIAFGEKAIWTVRLLSRPGTKLSAFIQSRATCQRLDKLSHQTRYSDGEVFRQITQLWKTSKFEQVREWTARLGAQKRVNIDMIKDNHQVFSCLDGLSHFPGLLSDLPLGSFHKHLALHCDDEIVNYLKHIRDVWLGLTCNHPDVVDIGTVQLLEGRAPGISDIDRQLVEDAFDSYEIFSKAQNPQLRVQIRSSVLHFKGLVPSLKSYQENMKFMSIGVTVVDDLLFPDSGRTKSWKRQQTDRRTFRGMLRQHWSPPRQNLVEVREGVMARCVGEPVFDVAYKQVILAAMPEPLC
;
A
#
# COMPACT_ATOMS: atom_id res chain seq x y z
N MET A 1 8.58 4.72 15.47
CA MET A 1 7.59 4.05 14.60
C MET A 1 7.17 5.09 13.58
N LEU A 2 7.16 4.78 12.29
CA LEU A 2 6.63 5.72 11.28
C LEU A 2 5.13 5.89 11.55
N ALA A 3 4.62 7.12 11.54
CA ALA A 3 3.20 7.38 11.72
C ALA A 3 2.38 6.57 10.71
N ARG A 4 1.27 6.00 11.17
CA ARG A 4 0.34 5.27 10.32
C ARG A 4 -0.37 6.27 9.41
N GLU A 5 -0.52 5.95 8.14
CA GLU A 5 -1.28 6.82 7.25
C GLU A 5 -2.76 6.74 7.58
N LEU A 6 -3.44 7.89 7.53
CA LEU A 6 -4.88 7.94 7.65
C LEU A 6 -5.51 7.45 6.34
N ASP A 7 -6.37 6.45 6.46
CA ASP A 7 -7.09 5.87 5.33
C ASP A 7 -8.49 6.48 5.33
N PRO A 8 -8.89 7.21 4.27
CA PRO A 8 -10.18 7.87 4.19
C PRO A 8 -11.37 6.90 4.33
N THR A 9 -11.25 5.68 3.81
CA THR A 9 -12.31 4.66 3.87
C THR A 9 -12.50 4.17 5.29
N ILE A 10 -11.40 3.90 6.00
CA ILE A 10 -11.42 3.52 7.41
C ILE A 10 -12.00 4.66 8.25
N LEU A 11 -11.58 5.91 7.98
CA LEU A 11 -12.09 7.09 8.68
C LEU A 11 -13.60 7.26 8.49
N SER A 12 -14.09 7.23 7.25
CA SER A 12 -15.51 7.37 6.96
C SER A 12 -16.36 6.29 7.65
N ASN A 13 -15.89 5.04 7.63
CA ASN A 13 -16.56 3.95 8.32
C ASN A 13 -16.57 4.15 9.83
N LEU A 14 -15.46 4.58 10.42
CA LEU A 14 -15.41 4.89 11.85
C LEU A 14 -16.36 6.04 12.19
N VAL A 15 -16.33 7.16 11.48
CA VAL A 15 -17.25 8.29 11.69
C VAL A 15 -18.70 7.83 11.71
N ALA A 16 -19.11 7.01 10.73
CA ALA A 16 -20.47 6.47 10.66
C ALA A 16 -20.84 5.56 11.84
N ILE A 17 -19.88 4.78 12.36
CA ILE A 17 -20.07 3.95 13.57
C ILE A 17 -20.16 4.83 14.82
N LEU A 18 -19.26 5.80 14.96
CA LEU A 18 -19.22 6.69 16.13
C LEU A 18 -20.52 7.51 16.23
N GLN A 19 -21.05 8.00 15.11
CA GLN A 19 -22.30 8.76 15.13
C GLN A 19 -23.54 7.94 15.51
N LYS A 20 -23.50 6.60 15.37
CA LYS A 20 -24.64 5.72 15.64
C LYS A 20 -24.66 5.13 17.05
N GLU A 21 -23.50 4.74 17.57
CA GLU A 21 -23.42 3.84 18.74
C GLU A 21 -22.36 4.26 19.77
N LEU A 22 -21.90 5.52 19.78
CA LEU A 22 -20.85 5.90 20.72
C LEU A 22 -21.38 6.03 22.16
N ASP A 23 -21.08 5.01 22.95
CA ASP A 23 -21.11 5.08 24.40
C ASP A 23 -19.72 5.48 24.92
N HIS A 24 -19.60 6.70 25.45
CA HIS A 24 -18.38 7.22 26.07
C HIS A 24 -18.03 6.49 27.37
N ASP A 25 -19.01 5.90 28.04
CA ASP A 25 -18.84 5.17 29.30
C ASP A 25 -18.35 3.74 29.05
N SER A 26 -18.48 3.25 27.82
CA SER A 26 -17.96 1.95 27.42
C SER A 26 -16.44 1.96 27.21
N CYS A 27 -15.78 0.99 27.86
CA CYS A 27 -14.36 0.69 27.64
C CYS A 27 -14.05 0.16 26.23
N ASN A 28 -15.06 -0.14 25.41
CA ASN A 28 -14.91 -0.73 24.07
C ASN A 28 -14.30 0.24 23.06
N ASN A 29 -14.50 1.55 23.26
CA ASN A 29 -13.99 2.60 22.37
C ASN A 29 -12.70 3.26 22.89
N ALA A 30 -12.22 2.85 24.07
CA ALA A 30 -11.05 3.44 24.69
C ALA A 30 -9.77 3.24 23.87
N ILE A 31 -8.93 4.28 23.79
CA ILE A 31 -7.63 4.24 23.13
C ILE A 31 -6.54 4.06 24.19
N GLU A 32 -5.44 3.40 23.85
CA GLU A 32 -4.29 3.31 24.74
C GLU A 32 -3.45 4.58 24.68
N GLY A 33 -3.27 5.21 25.84
CA GLY A 33 -2.43 6.37 26.03
C GLY A 33 -1.21 6.01 26.84
N TYR A 34 -0.04 6.47 26.41
CA TYR A 34 1.24 6.19 27.03
C TYR A 34 1.84 7.48 27.57
N VAL A 35 2.31 7.42 28.83
CA VAL A 35 2.93 8.54 29.55
C VAL A 35 4.20 8.07 30.26
N GLU A 36 5.19 8.95 30.38
CA GLU A 36 6.39 8.64 31.14
C GLU A 36 6.07 8.49 32.63
N TYR A 37 6.82 7.62 33.33
CA TYR A 37 6.58 7.39 34.75
C TYR A 37 6.80 8.66 35.60
N THR A 38 7.69 9.54 35.15
CA THR A 38 7.95 10.86 35.74
C THR A 38 6.74 11.79 35.64
N GLU A 39 5.85 11.60 34.67
CA GLU A 39 4.67 12.46 34.45
C GLU A 39 3.48 12.05 35.33
N ILE A 40 3.52 10.87 35.96
CA ILE A 40 2.42 10.38 36.80
C ILE A 40 2.14 11.35 37.96
N GLY A 41 3.19 11.90 38.60
CA GLY A 41 3.02 12.86 39.69
C GLY A 41 2.22 14.09 39.25
N THR A 42 2.56 14.65 38.09
CA THR A 42 1.86 15.79 37.50
C THR A 42 0.41 15.44 37.11
N ILE A 43 0.16 14.23 36.61
CA ILE A 43 -1.19 13.77 36.26
C ILE A 43 -2.06 13.66 37.52
N VAL A 44 -1.51 13.09 38.59
CA VAL A 44 -2.20 12.91 39.88
C VAL A 44 -2.53 14.27 40.51
N GLU A 45 -1.60 15.23 40.45
CA GLU A 45 -1.81 16.62 40.88
C GLU A 45 -2.91 17.31 40.06
N LYS A 46 -2.85 17.23 38.71
CA LYS A 46 -3.86 17.83 37.83
C LYS A 46 -5.27 17.27 38.06
N LEU A 47 -5.36 15.98 38.36
CA LEU A 47 -6.63 15.30 38.62
C LEU A 47 -7.09 15.43 40.07
N ASN A 48 -6.28 16.03 40.95
CA ASN A 48 -6.53 16.17 42.39
C ASN A 48 -6.97 14.85 43.04
N THR A 49 -6.22 13.78 42.73
CA THR A 49 -6.56 12.39 43.11
C THR A 49 -5.32 11.68 43.66
N SER A 50 -5.43 10.39 44.02
CA SER A 50 -4.27 9.52 44.28
C SER A 50 -4.10 8.47 43.16
N ILE A 51 -2.93 7.83 43.11
CA ILE A 51 -2.67 6.72 42.17
C ILE A 51 -3.62 5.54 42.45
N GLU A 52 -3.89 5.24 43.73
CA GLU A 52 -4.83 4.19 44.13
C GLU A 52 -6.25 4.49 43.66
N THR A 53 -6.70 5.74 43.80
CA THR A 53 -8.00 6.18 43.30
C THR A 53 -8.06 6.12 41.77
N LEU A 54 -6.97 6.45 41.07
CA LEU A 54 -6.89 6.25 39.61
C LEU A 54 -6.97 4.77 39.23
N HIS A 55 -6.37 3.85 39.99
CA HIS A 55 -6.53 2.42 39.75
C HIS A 55 -7.98 1.94 39.99
N GLN A 56 -8.71 2.54 40.92
CA GLN A 56 -10.12 2.21 41.17
C GLN A 56 -11.03 2.59 39.99
N THR A 57 -10.67 3.61 39.20
CA THR A 57 -11.41 4.01 37.98
C THR A 57 -11.58 2.90 36.94
N LEU A 58 -10.70 1.89 36.98
CA LEU A 58 -10.76 0.74 36.09
C LEU A 58 -11.95 -0.19 36.38
N TYR A 59 -12.50 -0.12 37.59
CA TYR A 59 -13.53 -1.04 38.09
C TYR A 59 -14.85 -0.35 38.41
N ASP A 60 -14.81 0.91 38.86
CA ASP A 60 -16.01 1.65 39.30
C ASP A 60 -16.70 2.43 38.17
N GLY A 61 -16.08 2.51 36.99
CA GLY A 61 -16.60 3.22 35.81
C GLY A 61 -16.45 4.74 35.86
N ARG A 62 -15.87 5.32 36.92
CA ARG A 62 -15.69 6.77 37.06
C ARG A 62 -14.47 7.22 36.25
N ARG A 63 -14.68 8.06 35.22
CA ARG A 63 -13.61 8.52 34.32
C ARG A 63 -13.32 10.01 34.54
N PRO A 64 -12.23 10.39 35.23
CA PRO A 64 -11.88 11.80 35.39
C PRO A 64 -11.40 12.39 34.06
N THR A 65 -11.70 13.67 33.83
CA THR A 65 -11.25 14.40 32.63
C THR A 65 -9.83 14.92 32.83
N LEU A 66 -8.93 14.64 31.89
CA LEU A 66 -7.53 15.02 31.96
C LEU A 66 -7.14 15.88 30.75
N GLU A 67 -6.70 17.11 30.99
CA GLU A 67 -6.02 17.94 29.98
C GLU A 67 -4.50 17.78 30.09
N HIS A 68 -3.97 16.81 29.34
CA HIS A 68 -2.55 16.50 29.30
C HIS A 68 -2.15 15.92 27.93
N PRO A 69 -0.99 16.28 27.37
CA PRO A 69 -0.50 15.63 26.15
C PRO A 69 -0.22 14.15 26.41
N ILE A 70 -0.83 13.27 25.63
CA ILE A 70 -0.66 11.81 25.76
C ILE A 70 -0.11 11.26 24.45
N SER A 71 0.90 10.40 24.55
CA SER A 71 1.43 9.69 23.38
C SER A 71 0.57 8.47 23.07
N PHE A 72 0.21 8.24 21.81
CA PHE A 72 -0.51 7.04 21.38
C PHE A 72 0.26 6.33 20.28
N LEU A 73 0.21 4.99 20.28
CA LEU A 73 0.82 4.14 19.25
C LEU A 73 -0.18 3.66 18.20
N ASP A 74 -1.45 3.66 18.56
CA ASP A 74 -2.56 3.20 17.74
C ASP A 74 -3.80 4.04 18.07
N GLY A 75 -4.86 3.91 17.28
CA GLY A 75 -6.09 4.67 17.44
C GLY A 75 -6.07 6.04 16.77
N GLN A 76 -5.06 6.35 15.95
CA GLN A 76 -5.00 7.61 15.19
C GLN A 76 -6.25 7.81 14.31
N HIS A 77 -6.71 6.76 13.60
CA HIS A 77 -7.96 6.81 12.84
C HIS A 77 -9.19 7.07 13.72
N ARG A 78 -9.20 6.57 14.97
CA ARG A 78 -10.33 6.79 15.90
C ARG A 78 -10.34 8.21 16.44
N VAL A 79 -9.17 8.73 16.84
CA VAL A 79 -9.03 10.13 17.28
C VAL A 79 -9.49 11.06 16.17
N GLU A 80 -9.02 10.83 14.94
CA GLU A 80 -9.37 11.70 13.83
C GLU A 80 -10.84 11.56 13.43
N ALA A 81 -11.39 10.35 13.40
CA ALA A 81 -12.82 10.13 13.20
C ALA A 81 -13.67 10.80 14.29
N ALA A 82 -13.24 10.79 15.55
CA ALA A 82 -13.93 11.46 16.65
C ALA A 82 -13.93 12.98 16.50
N LYS A 83 -12.80 13.58 16.06
CA LYS A 83 -12.75 15.01 15.75
C LYS A 83 -13.71 15.38 14.62
N ILE A 84 -13.79 14.56 13.57
CA ILE A 84 -14.72 14.79 12.45
C ILE A 84 -16.18 14.66 12.94
N ALA A 85 -16.48 13.65 13.75
CA ALA A 85 -17.84 13.36 14.21
C ALA A 85 -18.36 14.35 15.27
N PHE A 86 -17.51 14.79 16.20
CA PHE A 86 -17.91 15.53 17.40
C PHE A 86 -17.18 16.87 17.59
N GLY A 87 -16.24 17.23 16.71
CA GLY A 87 -15.45 18.46 16.77
C GLY A 87 -14.10 18.31 17.48
N GLU A 88 -13.25 19.34 17.38
CA GLU A 88 -11.86 19.31 17.90
C GLU A 88 -11.77 19.19 19.43
N LYS A 89 -12.82 19.56 20.15
CA LYS A 89 -12.90 19.50 21.61
C LYS A 89 -13.55 18.21 22.13
N ALA A 90 -13.68 17.20 21.27
CA ALA A 90 -14.25 15.91 21.64
C ALA A 90 -13.42 15.26 22.77
N ILE A 91 -14.11 14.83 23.83
CA ILE A 91 -13.50 14.09 24.93
C ILE A 91 -13.51 12.61 24.57
N TRP A 92 -12.37 11.94 24.76
CA TRP A 92 -12.24 10.52 24.46
C TRP A 92 -11.70 9.75 25.66
N THR A 93 -12.24 8.56 25.87
CA THR A 93 -11.78 7.67 26.93
C THR A 93 -10.40 7.10 26.58
N VAL A 94 -9.42 7.30 27.45
CA VAL A 94 -8.04 6.82 27.27
C VAL A 94 -7.66 5.88 28.41
N ARG A 95 -7.10 4.72 28.07
CA ARG A 95 -6.45 3.81 29.02
C ARG A 95 -5.00 4.24 29.18
N LEU A 96 -4.70 4.91 30.29
CA LEU A 96 -3.35 5.38 30.61
C LEU A 96 -2.44 4.23 31.02
N LEU A 97 -1.26 4.18 30.40
CA LEU A 97 -0.24 3.16 30.60
C LEU A 97 1.08 3.83 30.87
N SER A 98 1.75 3.39 31.94
CA SER A 98 3.10 3.83 32.27
C SER A 98 3.91 2.65 32.80
N ARG A 99 5.22 2.70 32.59
CA ARG A 99 6.16 1.67 33.07
C ARG A 99 7.30 2.30 33.87
N PRO A 100 7.44 1.98 35.17
CA PRO A 100 8.55 2.46 35.98
C PRO A 100 9.91 2.06 35.38
N GLY A 101 10.89 2.98 35.44
CA GLY A 101 12.28 2.71 35.08
C GLY A 101 12.56 2.45 33.59
N THR A 102 11.56 2.60 32.71
CA THR A 102 11.73 2.43 31.26
C THR A 102 11.36 3.73 30.55
N LYS A 103 12.28 4.28 29.74
CA LYS A 103 11.96 5.43 28.88
C LYS A 103 10.82 5.06 27.93
N LEU A 104 9.91 5.99 27.65
CA LEU A 104 8.75 5.74 26.80
C LEU A 104 9.16 5.19 25.42
N SER A 105 10.25 5.70 24.83
CA SER A 105 10.80 5.20 23.57
C SER A 105 11.19 3.72 23.58
N ALA A 106 11.77 3.24 24.68
CA ALA A 106 12.14 1.83 24.85
C ALA A 106 10.91 0.95 25.17
N PHE A 107 9.94 1.50 25.91
CA PHE A 107 8.69 0.82 26.23
C PHE A 107 7.82 0.58 25.00
N ILE A 108 7.70 1.61 24.14
CA ILE A 108 7.01 1.55 22.85
C ILE A 108 7.63 0.48 21.94
N GLN A 109 8.95 0.35 21.95
CA GLN A 109 9.69 -0.63 21.14
C GLN A 109 9.69 -2.03 21.76
N SER A 110 9.09 -2.21 22.94
CA SER A 110 9.13 -3.49 23.63
C SER A 110 8.15 -4.50 23.02
N ARG A 111 8.60 -5.76 22.95
CA ARG A 111 7.84 -6.90 22.43
C ARG A 111 6.46 -7.08 23.07
N ALA A 112 6.35 -6.83 24.37
CA ALA A 112 5.09 -6.94 25.10
C ALA A 112 4.07 -5.87 24.66
N THR A 113 4.53 -4.66 24.36
CA THR A 113 3.69 -3.57 23.83
C THR A 113 3.22 -3.91 22.42
N CYS A 114 4.12 -4.36 21.53
CA CYS A 114 3.75 -4.79 20.17
C CYS A 114 2.71 -5.92 20.16
N GLN A 115 2.87 -6.94 21.01
CA GLN A 115 1.91 -8.05 21.13
C GLN A 115 0.56 -7.61 21.74
N ARG A 116 0.56 -6.59 22.60
CA ARG A 116 -0.68 -6.01 23.15
C ARG A 116 -1.44 -5.21 22.10
N LEU A 117 -0.75 -4.39 21.32
CA LEU A 117 -1.34 -3.71 20.16
C LEU A 117 -2.00 -4.72 19.22
N ASP A 118 -1.36 -5.88 19.02
CA ASP A 118 -1.92 -6.97 18.20
C ASP A 118 -3.19 -7.60 18.83
N LYS A 119 -3.26 -7.74 20.16
CA LYS A 119 -4.45 -8.28 20.87
C LYS A 119 -5.60 -7.28 21.01
N LEU A 120 -5.30 -5.97 20.95
CA LEU A 120 -6.29 -4.88 21.02
C LEU A 120 -6.80 -4.47 19.62
N SER A 121 -6.40 -5.19 18.57
CA SER A 121 -6.84 -5.04 17.19
C SER A 121 -8.30 -5.46 16.92
N HIS A 122 -9.22 -5.06 17.80
CA HIS A 122 -10.56 -4.65 17.35
C HIS A 122 -10.47 -3.39 16.44
N GLN A 123 -9.26 -2.84 16.29
CA GLN A 123 -8.85 -1.79 15.36
C GLN A 123 -8.47 -2.40 14.00
N THR A 124 -8.69 -1.62 12.93
CA THR A 124 -8.47 -2.03 11.54
C THR A 124 -7.07 -2.61 11.34
N ARG A 125 -7.01 -3.86 10.86
CA ARG A 125 -5.76 -4.60 10.63
C ARG A 125 -4.77 -3.77 9.80
N TYR A 126 -3.48 -3.97 10.04
CA TYR A 126 -2.46 -3.43 9.14
C TYR A 126 -2.68 -3.94 7.72
N SER A 127 -2.57 -3.04 6.75
CA SER A 127 -2.56 -3.40 5.34
C SER A 127 -1.31 -4.20 5.00
N ASP A 128 -1.38 -4.93 3.89
CA ASP A 128 -0.26 -5.70 3.36
C ASP A 128 0.95 -4.79 3.08
N GLY A 129 0.72 -3.57 2.60
CA GLY A 129 1.76 -2.57 2.35
C GLY A 129 2.44 -2.05 3.61
N GLU A 130 1.67 -1.77 4.67
CA GLU A 130 2.24 -1.35 5.96
C GLU A 130 3.16 -2.43 6.54
N VAL A 131 2.70 -3.68 6.50
CA VAL A 131 3.51 -4.81 6.97
C VAL A 131 4.75 -5.01 6.10
N PHE A 132 4.61 -4.94 4.77
CA PHE A 132 5.75 -5.04 3.84
C PHE A 132 6.79 -3.95 4.09
N ARG A 133 6.36 -2.68 4.21
CA ARG A 133 7.26 -1.54 4.46
C ARG A 133 8.06 -1.74 5.75
N GLN A 134 7.41 -2.20 6.81
CA GLN A 134 8.08 -2.48 8.09
C GLN A 134 9.07 -3.64 7.98
N ILE A 135 8.67 -4.74 7.34
CA ILE A 135 9.55 -5.88 7.09
C ILE A 135 10.82 -5.43 6.35
N THR A 136 10.65 -4.66 5.26
CA THR A 136 11.75 -4.20 4.42
C THR A 136 12.68 -3.23 5.17
N GLN A 137 12.13 -2.28 5.93
CA GLN A 137 12.92 -1.37 6.75
C GLN A 137 13.73 -2.12 7.83
N LEU A 138 13.08 -3.04 8.55
CA LEU A 138 13.72 -3.80 9.63
C LEU A 138 14.80 -4.73 9.09
N TRP A 139 14.56 -5.34 7.93
CA TRP A 139 15.52 -6.20 7.24
C TRP A 139 16.77 -5.42 6.83
N LYS A 140 16.63 -4.21 6.28
CA LYS A 140 17.77 -3.31 5.97
C LYS A 140 18.60 -2.93 7.20
N THR A 141 17.97 -2.88 8.38
CA THR A 141 18.65 -2.61 9.66
C THR A 141 19.11 -3.87 10.41
N SER A 142 19.07 -5.04 9.77
CA SER A 142 19.47 -6.34 10.33
C SER A 142 18.72 -6.74 11.62
N LYS A 143 17.50 -6.23 11.83
CA LYS A 143 16.65 -6.55 12.99
C LYS A 143 15.80 -7.80 12.75
N PHE A 144 16.45 -8.93 12.50
CA PHE A 144 15.80 -10.15 12.03
C PHE A 144 14.71 -10.71 12.96
N GLU A 145 14.83 -10.51 14.28
CA GLU A 145 13.79 -10.93 15.22
C GLU A 145 12.48 -10.18 14.97
N GLN A 146 12.57 -8.85 14.81
CA GLN A 146 11.40 -8.01 14.53
C GLN A 146 10.84 -8.29 13.13
N VAL A 147 11.69 -8.62 12.16
CA VAL A 147 11.24 -9.07 10.83
C VAL A 147 10.35 -10.32 10.96
N ARG A 148 10.74 -11.31 11.77
CA ARG A 148 9.92 -12.51 12.00
C ARG A 148 8.58 -12.16 12.64
N GLU A 149 8.58 -11.24 13.60
CA GLU A 149 7.36 -10.77 14.28
C GLU A 149 6.39 -10.09 13.30
N TRP A 150 6.88 -9.15 12.49
CA TRP A 150 6.05 -8.48 11.48
C TRP A 150 5.58 -9.45 10.40
N THR A 151 6.41 -10.40 9.99
CA THR A 151 6.04 -11.45 9.03
C THR A 151 4.93 -12.36 9.57
N ALA A 152 4.92 -12.64 10.87
CA ALA A 152 3.88 -13.46 11.52
C ALA A 152 2.47 -12.83 11.47
N ARG A 153 2.36 -11.51 11.21
CA ARG A 153 1.09 -10.80 11.04
C ARG A 153 0.39 -11.14 9.72
N LEU A 154 1.11 -11.73 8.78
CA LEU A 154 0.59 -12.12 7.48
C LEU A 154 0.02 -13.54 7.50
N GLY A 155 -1.02 -13.76 6.70
CA GLY A 155 -1.54 -15.12 6.44
C GLY A 155 -0.47 -16.04 5.85
N ALA A 156 -0.64 -17.36 6.02
CA ALA A 156 0.36 -18.37 5.60
C ALA A 156 0.84 -18.17 4.15
N GLN A 157 -0.08 -17.98 3.19
CA GLN A 157 0.28 -17.75 1.79
C GLN A 157 1.07 -16.45 1.59
N LYS A 158 0.69 -15.36 2.26
CA LYS A 158 1.38 -14.06 2.13
C LYS A 158 2.82 -14.11 2.65
N ARG A 159 3.08 -14.93 3.68
CA ARG A 159 4.45 -15.17 4.18
C ARG A 159 5.33 -15.82 3.11
N VAL A 160 4.83 -16.88 2.47
CA VAL A 160 5.50 -17.54 1.34
C VAL A 160 5.75 -16.54 0.21
N ASN A 161 4.75 -15.72 -0.12
CA ASN A 161 4.88 -14.73 -1.20
C ASN A 161 5.97 -13.69 -0.90
N ILE A 162 6.10 -13.24 0.36
CA ILE A 162 7.18 -12.34 0.74
C ILE A 162 8.54 -12.98 0.54
N ASP A 163 8.71 -14.25 0.91
CA ASP A 163 9.98 -14.94 0.74
C ASP A 163 10.31 -15.12 -0.75
N MET A 164 9.32 -15.48 -1.58
CA MET A 164 9.47 -15.50 -3.05
C MET A 164 9.86 -14.14 -3.63
N ILE A 165 9.23 -13.05 -3.15
CA ILE A 165 9.56 -11.68 -3.56
C ILE A 165 10.99 -11.34 -3.15
N LYS A 166 11.39 -11.62 -1.91
CA LYS A 166 12.75 -11.33 -1.41
C LYS A 166 13.81 -12.07 -2.21
N ASP A 167 13.55 -13.33 -2.54
CA ASP A 167 14.45 -14.10 -3.38
C ASP A 167 14.57 -13.41 -4.74
N ASN A 168 13.48 -12.90 -5.33
CA ASN A 168 13.53 -12.14 -6.57
C ASN A 168 13.98 -10.68 -6.32
N HIS A 169 15.29 -10.46 -6.31
CA HIS A 169 15.91 -9.16 -6.08
C HIS A 169 15.35 -8.01 -6.95
N GLN A 170 14.97 -8.27 -8.21
CA GLN A 170 14.45 -7.22 -9.09
C GLN A 170 13.03 -6.79 -8.69
N VAL A 171 12.15 -7.75 -8.42
CA VAL A 171 10.78 -7.47 -7.94
C VAL A 171 10.83 -6.80 -6.57
N PHE A 172 11.64 -7.34 -5.65
CA PHE A 172 11.84 -6.75 -4.34
C PHE A 172 12.34 -5.29 -4.44
N SER A 173 13.36 -5.02 -5.24
CA SER A 173 13.90 -3.67 -5.41
C SER A 173 12.87 -2.69 -5.97
N CYS A 174 12.03 -3.12 -6.92
CA CYS A 174 10.99 -2.25 -7.47
C CYS A 174 9.87 -1.98 -6.46
N LEU A 175 9.42 -2.99 -5.71
CA LEU A 175 8.45 -2.80 -4.62
C LEU A 175 9.01 -1.94 -3.49
N ASP A 176 10.26 -2.16 -3.09
CA ASP A 176 10.93 -1.36 -2.07
C ASP A 176 11.04 0.11 -2.51
N GLY A 177 11.28 0.36 -3.81
CA GLY A 177 11.26 1.72 -4.39
C GLY A 177 9.91 2.43 -4.25
N LEU A 178 8.79 1.70 -4.14
CA LEU A 178 7.47 2.29 -3.84
C LEU A 178 7.31 2.65 -2.37
N SER A 179 8.20 2.20 -1.46
CA SER A 179 8.13 2.53 -0.03
C SER A 179 8.31 4.01 0.29
N HIS A 180 8.86 4.78 -0.66
CA HIS A 180 8.93 6.24 -0.58
C HIS A 180 7.56 6.91 -0.74
N PHE A 181 6.59 6.21 -1.32
CA PHE A 181 5.21 6.64 -1.52
C PHE A 181 4.30 5.87 -0.57
N PRO A 182 4.15 6.34 0.67
CA PRO A 182 3.41 5.60 1.67
C PRO A 182 1.93 5.38 1.26
N GLY A 183 1.32 6.36 0.58
CA GLY A 183 -0.05 6.25 0.07
C GLY A 183 -0.24 5.21 -1.03
N LEU A 184 0.80 4.88 -1.80
CA LEU A 184 0.70 3.88 -2.88
C LEU A 184 0.67 2.45 -2.36
N LEU A 185 1.23 2.21 -1.17
CA LEU A 185 1.37 0.86 -0.63
C LEU A 185 0.08 0.34 0.01
N SER A 186 -0.93 1.19 0.28
CA SER A 186 -2.20 0.78 0.91
C SER A 186 -2.82 -0.46 0.25
N ASP A 187 -2.77 -0.48 -1.09
CA ASP A 187 -3.41 -1.49 -1.92
C ASP A 187 -2.44 -2.57 -2.41
N LEU A 188 -1.30 -2.78 -1.73
CA LEU A 188 -0.33 -3.80 -2.10
C LEU A 188 -0.96 -5.20 -2.11
N PRO A 189 -1.08 -5.88 -3.27
CA PRO A 189 -1.78 -7.14 -3.34
C PRO A 189 -0.83 -8.31 -3.03
N LEU A 190 -0.22 -8.35 -1.84
CA LEU A 190 0.74 -9.40 -1.45
C LEU A 190 0.19 -10.81 -1.69
N GLY A 191 -1.13 -10.98 -1.55
CA GLY A 191 -1.81 -12.25 -1.80
C GLY A 191 -1.73 -12.77 -3.24
N SER A 192 -1.61 -11.91 -4.27
CA SER A 192 -1.67 -12.34 -5.68
C SER A 192 -0.29 -12.65 -6.30
N PHE A 193 0.80 -12.16 -5.72
CA PHE A 193 2.15 -12.25 -6.31
C PHE A 193 2.56 -13.69 -6.68
N HIS A 194 2.24 -14.70 -5.86
CA HIS A 194 2.55 -16.09 -6.20
C HIS A 194 1.97 -16.56 -7.53
N LYS A 195 0.79 -16.06 -7.93
CA LYS A 195 0.14 -16.45 -9.19
C LYS A 195 0.95 -15.94 -10.37
N HIS A 196 1.35 -14.68 -10.32
CA HIS A 196 2.11 -14.03 -11.39
C HIS A 196 3.56 -14.54 -11.46
N LEU A 197 4.18 -14.79 -10.31
CA LEU A 197 5.52 -15.39 -10.25
C LEU A 197 5.52 -16.86 -10.72
N ALA A 198 4.46 -17.61 -10.46
CA ALA A 198 4.31 -18.98 -10.98
C ALA A 198 4.16 -19.01 -12.52
N LEU A 199 3.70 -17.90 -13.12
CA LEU A 199 3.65 -17.70 -14.57
C LEU A 199 4.95 -17.09 -15.13
N HIS A 200 5.99 -16.93 -14.31
CA HIS A 200 7.27 -16.33 -14.71
C HIS A 200 7.14 -14.94 -15.34
N CYS A 201 6.13 -14.16 -14.92
CA CYS A 201 5.85 -12.81 -15.41
C CYS A 201 6.72 -11.74 -14.71
N ASP A 202 7.92 -12.09 -14.28
CA ASP A 202 8.78 -11.24 -13.45
C ASP A 202 9.13 -9.93 -14.17
N ASP A 203 9.36 -9.97 -15.48
CA ASP A 203 9.67 -8.79 -16.30
C ASP A 203 8.48 -7.81 -16.36
N GLU A 204 7.27 -8.34 -16.50
CA GLU A 204 6.02 -7.57 -16.56
C GLU A 204 5.73 -6.90 -15.22
N ILE A 205 5.93 -7.65 -14.12
CA ILE A 205 5.82 -7.15 -12.75
C ILE A 205 6.81 -5.99 -12.56
N VAL A 206 8.08 -6.21 -12.86
CA VAL A 206 9.14 -5.20 -12.72
C VAL A 206 8.84 -3.96 -13.57
N ASN A 207 8.41 -4.14 -14.82
CA ASN A 207 8.09 -3.05 -15.71
C ASN A 207 6.92 -2.21 -15.20
N TYR A 208 5.84 -2.84 -14.72
CA TYR A 208 4.67 -2.12 -14.21
C TYR A 208 4.98 -1.38 -12.90
N LEU A 209 5.71 -2.02 -11.97
CA LEU A 209 6.09 -1.37 -10.72
C LEU A 209 7.02 -0.16 -10.95
N LYS A 210 7.96 -0.27 -11.91
CA LYS A 210 8.77 0.88 -12.35
C LYS A 210 7.90 1.97 -12.95
N HIS A 211 6.94 1.61 -13.80
CA HIS A 211 6.01 2.57 -14.39
C HIS A 211 5.21 3.33 -13.33
N ILE A 212 4.68 2.65 -12.30
CA ILE A 212 4.03 3.31 -11.16
C ILE A 212 4.99 4.32 -10.54
N ARG A 213 6.18 3.86 -10.12
CA ARG A 213 7.17 4.73 -9.45
C ARG A 213 7.51 5.96 -10.30
N ASP A 214 7.82 5.76 -11.58
CA ASP A 214 8.33 6.80 -12.45
C ASP A 214 7.24 7.84 -12.79
N VAL A 215 5.99 7.39 -12.98
CA VAL A 215 4.85 8.30 -13.14
C VAL A 215 4.67 9.12 -11.87
N TRP A 216 4.58 8.49 -10.70
CA TRP A 216 4.36 9.21 -9.45
C TRP A 216 5.51 10.16 -9.09
N LEU A 217 6.76 9.82 -9.38
CA LEU A 217 7.89 10.75 -9.27
C LEU A 217 7.71 11.97 -10.17
N GLY A 218 7.27 11.76 -11.41
CA GLY A 218 6.95 12.85 -12.35
C GLY A 218 5.81 13.73 -11.85
N LEU A 219 4.69 13.13 -11.42
CA LEU A 219 3.52 13.85 -10.89
C LEU A 219 3.88 14.71 -9.68
N THR A 220 4.73 14.19 -8.80
CA THR A 220 5.12 14.84 -7.53
C THR A 220 6.34 15.73 -7.63
N CYS A 221 6.92 15.92 -8.82
CA CYS A 221 8.16 16.68 -9.00
C CYS A 221 9.32 16.17 -8.11
N ASN A 222 9.43 14.85 -7.91
CA ASN A 222 10.39 14.18 -7.02
C ASN A 222 10.16 14.39 -5.51
N HIS A 223 8.93 14.68 -5.08
CA HIS A 223 8.54 14.76 -3.67
C HIS A 223 7.57 13.62 -3.29
N PRO A 224 8.05 12.37 -3.19
CA PRO A 224 7.20 11.19 -2.99
C PRO A 224 6.47 11.17 -1.63
N ASP A 225 7.00 11.88 -0.64
CA ASP A 225 6.48 11.98 0.72
C ASP A 225 5.15 12.75 0.82
N VAL A 226 4.82 13.56 -0.20
CA VAL A 226 3.57 14.33 -0.25
C VAL A 226 2.35 13.49 -0.65
N VAL A 227 2.56 12.25 -1.07
CA VAL A 227 1.49 11.34 -1.50
C VAL A 227 0.90 10.61 -0.28
N ASP A 228 -0.40 10.80 -0.06
CA ASP A 228 -1.20 10.05 0.92
C ASP A 228 -2.20 9.11 0.24
N ILE A 229 -2.84 8.24 1.02
CA ILE A 229 -3.81 7.25 0.52
C ILE A 229 -4.96 7.93 -0.23
N GLY A 230 -5.49 9.05 0.30
CA GLY A 230 -6.59 9.78 -0.33
C GLY A 230 -6.22 10.35 -1.70
N THR A 231 -5.00 10.88 -1.82
CA THR A 231 -4.43 11.35 -3.09
C THR A 231 -4.37 10.24 -4.13
N VAL A 232 -3.90 9.04 -3.73
CA VAL A 232 -3.86 7.89 -4.64
C VAL A 232 -5.27 7.49 -5.07
N GLN A 233 -6.21 7.37 -4.14
CA GLN A 233 -7.59 6.96 -4.41
C GLN A 233 -8.33 7.93 -5.35
N LEU A 234 -8.08 9.23 -5.24
CA LEU A 234 -8.71 10.24 -6.09
C LEU A 234 -8.10 10.32 -7.50
N LEU A 235 -6.80 10.03 -7.63
CA LEU A 235 -6.09 10.14 -8.91
C LEU A 235 -6.03 8.83 -9.70
N GLU A 236 -5.98 7.67 -9.03
CA GLU A 236 -5.78 6.39 -9.70
C GLU A 236 -6.80 6.14 -10.82
N GLY A 237 -6.31 5.72 -11.99
CA GLY A 237 -7.15 5.46 -13.16
C GLY A 237 -7.72 6.69 -13.85
N ARG A 238 -7.39 7.92 -13.43
CA ARG A 238 -7.81 9.14 -14.14
C ARG A 238 -6.81 9.55 -15.20
N ALA A 239 -7.29 10.22 -16.27
CA ALA A 239 -6.46 10.75 -17.33
C ALA A 239 -6.62 12.28 -17.51
N PRO A 240 -6.19 13.09 -16.53
CA PRO A 240 -6.46 14.54 -16.51
C PRO A 240 -5.82 15.34 -17.66
N GLY A 241 -4.77 14.82 -18.30
CA GLY A 241 -4.19 15.44 -19.50
C GLY A 241 -4.98 15.19 -20.79
N ILE A 242 -5.98 14.29 -20.76
CA ILE A 242 -6.69 13.80 -21.95
C ILE A 242 -8.22 13.96 -21.81
N SER A 243 -8.77 13.66 -20.64
CA SER A 243 -10.21 13.71 -20.35
C SER A 243 -10.56 15.00 -19.62
N ASP A 244 -11.44 15.81 -20.20
CA ASP A 244 -11.89 17.07 -19.59
C ASP A 244 -12.69 16.82 -18.29
N ILE A 245 -13.41 15.69 -18.21
CA ILE A 245 -14.13 15.28 -17.00
C ILE A 245 -13.14 14.97 -15.88
N ASP A 246 -12.10 14.18 -16.17
CA ASP A 246 -11.06 13.88 -15.17
C ASP A 246 -10.27 15.13 -14.80
N ARG A 247 -9.99 16.01 -15.76
CA ARG A 247 -9.33 17.29 -15.51
C ARG A 247 -10.10 18.12 -14.48
N GLN A 248 -11.40 18.32 -14.71
CA GLN A 248 -12.23 19.12 -13.80
C GLN A 248 -12.26 18.50 -12.39
N LEU A 249 -12.46 17.19 -12.28
CA LEU A 249 -12.47 16.50 -10.99
C LEU A 249 -11.14 16.64 -10.24
N VAL A 250 -10.02 16.58 -10.95
CA VAL A 250 -8.70 16.76 -10.35
C VAL A 250 -8.44 18.22 -9.96
N GLU A 251 -8.88 19.19 -10.77
CA GLU A 251 -8.81 20.62 -10.43
C GLU A 251 -9.60 20.93 -9.16
N ASP A 252 -10.85 20.48 -9.09
CA ASP A 252 -11.71 20.65 -7.93
C ASP A 252 -11.07 20.04 -6.68
N ALA A 253 -10.46 18.85 -6.78
CA ALA A 253 -9.75 18.21 -5.67
C ALA A 253 -8.48 18.96 -5.23
N PHE A 254 -7.79 19.66 -6.15
CA PHE A 254 -6.70 20.55 -5.80
C PHE A 254 -7.21 21.79 -5.05
N ASP A 255 -8.33 22.35 -5.51
CA ASP A 255 -8.95 23.57 -4.98
C ASP A 255 -9.58 23.34 -3.60
N SER A 256 -10.19 22.16 -3.38
CA SER A 256 -10.72 21.73 -2.07
C SER A 256 -9.66 21.20 -1.10
N TYR A 257 -8.40 21.12 -1.53
CA TYR A 257 -7.27 20.62 -0.74
C TYR A 257 -7.36 19.12 -0.35
N GLU A 258 -8.17 18.34 -1.07
CA GLU A 258 -8.36 16.90 -0.83
C GLU A 258 -7.17 16.05 -1.27
N ILE A 259 -6.45 16.48 -2.32
CA ILE A 259 -5.24 15.80 -2.80
C ILE A 259 -3.97 16.58 -2.48
N PHE A 260 -2.87 15.85 -2.27
CA PHE A 260 -1.55 16.37 -1.89
C PHE A 260 -1.61 17.26 -0.64
N SER A 261 -2.43 16.89 0.34
CA SER A 261 -2.64 17.66 1.58
C SER A 261 -1.33 17.91 2.35
N LYS A 262 -0.35 17.01 2.21
CA LYS A 262 0.99 17.11 2.80
C LYS A 262 1.92 18.11 2.09
N ALA A 263 1.60 18.54 0.88
CA ALA A 263 2.39 19.54 0.15
C ALA A 263 2.10 20.96 0.67
N GLN A 264 2.67 21.30 1.82
CA GLN A 264 2.44 22.59 2.51
C GLN A 264 3.11 23.78 1.80
N ASN A 265 4.12 23.52 0.95
CA ASN A 265 4.78 24.56 0.16
C ASN A 265 3.88 24.96 -1.03
N PRO A 266 3.40 26.22 -1.10
CA PRO A 266 2.49 26.66 -2.16
C PRO A 266 3.10 26.57 -3.56
N GLN A 267 4.38 26.90 -3.73
CA GLN A 267 5.06 26.82 -5.02
C GLN A 267 5.18 25.37 -5.50
N LEU A 268 5.53 24.45 -4.60
CA LEU A 268 5.56 23.01 -4.91
C LEU A 268 4.17 22.52 -5.31
N ARG A 269 3.12 22.92 -4.57
CA ARG A 269 1.74 22.51 -4.88
C ARG A 269 1.29 22.96 -6.27
N VAL A 270 1.66 24.17 -6.69
CA VAL A 270 1.40 24.67 -8.06
C VAL A 270 2.15 23.84 -9.11
N GLN A 271 3.41 23.46 -8.85
CA GLN A 271 4.19 22.60 -9.74
C GLN A 271 3.57 21.21 -9.88
N ILE A 272 3.18 20.60 -8.76
CA ILE A 272 2.49 19.29 -8.73
C ILE A 272 1.16 19.38 -9.49
N ARG A 273 0.34 20.41 -9.25
CA ARG A 273 -0.91 20.63 -9.99
C ARG A 273 -0.67 20.67 -11.49
N SER A 274 0.31 21.46 -11.94
CA SER A 274 0.67 21.52 -13.35
C SER A 274 1.11 20.15 -13.89
N SER A 275 1.99 19.45 -13.18
CA SER A 275 2.48 18.12 -13.61
C SER A 275 1.34 17.11 -13.77
N VAL A 276 0.42 17.06 -12.80
CA VAL A 276 -0.75 16.18 -12.83
C VAL A 276 -1.67 16.50 -14.00
N LEU A 277 -2.03 17.77 -14.20
CA LEU A 277 -2.98 18.16 -15.26
C LEU A 277 -2.41 18.02 -16.68
N HIS A 278 -1.09 17.95 -16.83
CA HIS A 278 -0.41 17.72 -18.12
C HIS A 278 -0.08 16.26 -18.40
N PHE A 279 -0.26 15.36 -17.42
CA PHE A 279 0.05 13.95 -17.60
C PHE A 279 -0.90 13.28 -18.61
N LYS A 280 -0.32 12.78 -19.71
CA LYS A 280 -1.04 12.15 -20.82
C LYS A 280 -1.10 10.63 -20.65
N GLY A 281 -1.92 10.17 -19.71
CA GLY A 281 -2.15 8.74 -19.49
C GLY A 281 -3.07 8.51 -18.28
N LEU A 282 -3.45 7.25 -18.06
CA LEU A 282 -4.12 6.86 -16.82
C LEU A 282 -3.10 6.86 -15.69
N VAL A 283 -3.40 7.54 -14.58
CA VAL A 283 -2.51 7.53 -13.41
C VAL A 283 -2.48 6.09 -12.85
N PRO A 284 -1.31 5.42 -12.82
CA PRO A 284 -1.20 4.03 -12.43
C PRO A 284 -1.18 3.87 -10.90
N SER A 285 -1.63 2.73 -10.38
CA SER A 285 -1.58 2.39 -8.95
C SER A 285 -1.33 0.88 -8.75
N LEU A 286 -1.15 0.43 -7.50
CA LEU A 286 -1.07 -1.00 -7.21
C LEU A 286 -2.39 -1.74 -7.48
N LYS A 287 -3.51 -1.02 -7.42
CA LYS A 287 -4.82 -1.54 -7.81
C LYS A 287 -4.91 -1.72 -9.33
N SER A 288 -4.51 -0.72 -10.12
CA SER A 288 -4.49 -0.86 -11.58
C SER A 288 -3.48 -1.94 -12.02
N TYR A 289 -2.35 -2.07 -11.33
CA TYR A 289 -1.41 -3.18 -11.50
C TYR A 289 -2.12 -4.52 -11.31
N GLN A 290 -2.85 -4.70 -10.21
CA GLN A 290 -3.52 -5.97 -9.93
C GLN A 290 -4.52 -6.33 -11.04
N GLU A 291 -5.32 -5.38 -11.50
CA GLU A 291 -6.28 -5.62 -12.59
C GLU A 291 -5.56 -5.96 -13.90
N ASN A 292 -4.54 -5.19 -14.28
CA ASN A 292 -3.76 -5.46 -15.50
C ASN A 292 -3.08 -6.83 -15.45
N MET A 293 -2.56 -7.24 -14.28
CA MET A 293 -1.91 -8.53 -14.13
C MET A 293 -2.88 -9.72 -14.24
N LYS A 294 -4.19 -9.53 -13.99
CA LYS A 294 -5.20 -10.58 -14.28
C LYS A 294 -5.28 -10.83 -15.78
N PHE A 295 -5.36 -9.79 -16.60
CA PHE A 295 -5.36 -9.90 -18.07
C PHE A 295 -4.05 -10.48 -18.60
N MET A 296 -2.92 -10.01 -18.08
CA MET A 296 -1.61 -10.57 -18.44
C MET A 296 -1.52 -12.07 -18.15
N SER A 297 -2.07 -12.53 -17.01
CA SER A 297 -2.03 -13.94 -16.64
C SER A 297 -2.80 -14.82 -17.62
N ILE A 298 -3.94 -14.33 -18.14
CA ILE A 298 -4.73 -15.01 -19.17
C ILE A 298 -3.93 -15.08 -20.47
N GLY A 299 -3.41 -13.95 -20.96
CA GLY A 299 -2.63 -13.91 -22.21
C GLY A 299 -1.41 -14.82 -22.16
N VAL A 300 -0.66 -14.81 -21.04
CA VAL A 300 0.51 -15.68 -20.86
C VAL A 300 0.11 -17.16 -20.86
N THR A 301 -1.00 -17.52 -20.22
CA THR A 301 -1.46 -18.93 -20.20
C THR A 301 -1.85 -19.40 -21.60
N VAL A 302 -2.62 -18.59 -22.34
CA VAL A 302 -3.02 -18.92 -23.72
C VAL A 302 -1.80 -19.07 -24.63
N VAL A 303 -0.82 -18.17 -24.53
CA VAL A 303 0.40 -18.23 -25.34
C VAL A 303 1.27 -19.43 -24.97
N ASP A 304 1.42 -19.74 -23.67
CA ASP A 304 2.15 -20.94 -23.19
C ASP A 304 1.50 -22.21 -23.76
N ASP A 305 0.17 -22.33 -23.71
CA ASP A 305 -0.57 -23.49 -24.18
C ASP A 305 -0.50 -23.66 -25.72
N LEU A 306 -0.58 -22.56 -26.48
CA LEU A 306 -0.56 -22.60 -27.95
C LEU A 306 0.85 -22.83 -28.51
N LEU A 307 1.86 -22.17 -27.95
CA LEU A 307 3.23 -22.26 -28.47
C LEU A 307 4.00 -23.45 -27.89
N PHE A 308 3.61 -23.93 -26.70
CA PHE A 308 4.29 -25.02 -26.00
C PHE A 308 3.29 -26.06 -25.46
N PRO A 309 2.51 -26.74 -26.33
CA PRO A 309 1.45 -27.67 -25.90
C PRO A 309 1.95 -28.87 -25.08
N ASP A 310 3.22 -29.25 -25.23
CA ASP A 310 3.85 -30.33 -24.46
C ASP A 310 4.29 -29.92 -23.04
N SER A 311 4.23 -28.62 -22.71
CA SER A 311 4.53 -28.09 -21.38
C SER A 311 3.52 -28.54 -20.31
N GLY A 312 2.29 -28.87 -20.71
CA GLY A 312 1.26 -29.45 -19.84
C GLY A 312 1.53 -30.92 -19.47
N ARG A 313 2.21 -31.68 -20.34
CA ARG A 313 2.55 -33.10 -20.11
C ARG A 313 3.89 -33.28 -19.42
N THR A 314 4.80 -32.34 -19.63
CA THR A 314 6.06 -32.30 -18.92
C THR A 314 6.22 -30.92 -18.31
N LYS A 315 6.11 -30.85 -16.97
CA LYS A 315 6.55 -29.69 -16.15
C LYS A 315 8.07 -29.42 -16.30
N SER A 316 8.70 -29.90 -17.37
CA SER A 316 10.14 -30.03 -17.59
C SER A 316 10.81 -28.68 -17.72
N TRP A 317 10.27 -27.73 -18.49
CA TRP A 317 10.91 -26.42 -18.58
C TRP A 317 10.77 -25.62 -17.28
N LYS A 318 9.63 -25.75 -16.57
CA LYS A 318 9.38 -25.16 -15.24
C LYS A 318 10.19 -25.84 -14.11
N ARG A 319 10.64 -27.11 -14.27
CA ARG A 319 11.42 -27.89 -13.27
C ARG A 319 12.91 -28.03 -13.57
N GLN A 320 13.35 -27.94 -14.83
CA GLN A 320 14.75 -28.08 -15.25
C GLN A 320 15.53 -26.76 -15.20
N GLN A 321 14.87 -25.63 -14.90
CA GLN A 321 15.51 -24.32 -14.88
C GLN A 321 16.15 -24.04 -13.52
N THR A 322 17.45 -24.33 -13.44
CA THR A 322 18.36 -23.89 -12.37
C THR A 322 18.71 -22.40 -12.46
N ASP A 323 18.29 -21.71 -13.53
CA ASP A 323 18.51 -20.30 -13.76
C ASP A 323 17.15 -19.61 -14.00
N ARG A 324 16.85 -18.53 -13.26
CA ARG A 324 15.53 -17.87 -13.20
C ARG A 324 15.20 -17.18 -14.52
N ARG A 325 14.77 -17.95 -15.53
CA ARG A 325 14.29 -17.41 -16.80
C ARG A 325 12.84 -16.95 -16.68
N THR A 326 12.55 -15.78 -17.22
CA THR A 326 11.21 -15.19 -17.31
C THR A 326 10.46 -15.74 -18.52
N PHE A 327 9.13 -15.66 -18.53
CA PHE A 327 8.29 -16.05 -19.68
C PHE A 327 8.70 -15.29 -20.95
N ARG A 328 8.90 -13.98 -20.82
CA ARG A 328 9.41 -13.12 -21.90
C ARG A 328 10.80 -13.54 -22.36
N GLY A 329 11.69 -13.89 -21.43
CA GLY A 329 13.03 -14.40 -21.73
C GLY A 329 13.00 -15.73 -22.48
N MET A 330 12.06 -16.61 -22.14
CA MET A 330 11.81 -17.86 -22.86
C MET A 330 11.35 -17.58 -24.30
N LEU A 331 10.33 -16.73 -24.50
CA LEU A 331 9.89 -16.36 -25.85
C LEU A 331 11.00 -15.70 -26.68
N ARG A 332 11.88 -14.92 -26.03
CA ARG A 332 13.02 -14.29 -26.70
C ARG A 332 14.00 -15.33 -27.28
N GLN A 333 14.18 -16.47 -26.62
CA GLN A 333 15.06 -17.54 -27.11
C GLN A 333 14.50 -18.26 -28.33
N HIS A 334 13.17 -18.32 -28.45
CA HIS A 334 12.48 -18.91 -29.59
C HIS A 334 12.22 -17.91 -30.73
N TRP A 335 12.41 -16.62 -30.48
CA TRP A 335 12.17 -15.59 -31.48
C TRP A 335 13.29 -15.52 -32.51
N SER A 336 12.90 -15.49 -33.78
CA SER A 336 13.76 -15.15 -34.91
C SER A 336 13.14 -14.02 -35.72
N PRO A 337 13.95 -13.13 -36.34
CA PRO A 337 13.42 -12.06 -37.17
C PRO A 337 12.54 -12.63 -38.30
N PRO A 338 11.30 -12.15 -38.46
CA PRO A 338 10.41 -12.62 -39.51
C PRO A 338 10.90 -12.19 -40.90
N ARG A 339 10.58 -12.99 -41.92
CA ARG A 339 10.85 -12.63 -43.33
C ARG A 339 10.09 -11.39 -43.77
N GLN A 340 8.89 -11.17 -43.22
CA GLN A 340 8.07 -10.00 -43.47
C GLN A 340 7.78 -9.32 -42.13
N ASN A 341 8.12 -8.04 -42.00
CA ASN A 341 7.86 -7.25 -40.81
C ASN A 341 6.40 -6.77 -40.81
N LEU A 342 5.47 -7.68 -40.47
CA LEU A 342 4.04 -7.42 -40.40
C LEU A 342 3.58 -7.43 -38.94
N VAL A 343 2.63 -6.57 -38.62
CA VAL A 343 1.91 -6.55 -37.34
C VAL A 343 0.41 -6.48 -37.60
N GLU A 344 -0.36 -7.09 -36.71
CA GLU A 344 -1.81 -7.03 -36.76
C GLU A 344 -2.28 -5.71 -36.14
N VAL A 345 -3.06 -4.95 -36.92
CA VAL A 345 -3.59 -3.64 -36.50
C VAL A 345 -5.07 -3.69 -36.17
N ARG A 346 -5.78 -4.70 -36.67
CA ARG A 346 -7.18 -5.08 -36.39
C ARG A 346 -7.30 -6.57 -36.66
N GLU A 347 -8.35 -7.21 -36.14
CA GLU A 347 -8.60 -8.63 -36.37
C GLU A 347 -8.51 -8.99 -37.88
N GLY A 348 -7.56 -9.86 -38.21
CA GLY A 348 -7.28 -10.32 -39.58
C GLY A 348 -6.58 -9.29 -40.49
N VAL A 349 -6.30 -8.08 -40.02
CA VAL A 349 -5.69 -7.00 -40.81
C VAL A 349 -4.23 -6.80 -40.44
N MET A 350 -3.35 -7.18 -41.36
CA MET A 350 -1.90 -7.01 -41.23
C MET A 350 -1.41 -5.72 -41.90
N ALA A 351 -0.55 -4.98 -41.19
CA ALA A 351 0.16 -3.82 -41.72
C ALA A 351 1.67 -4.05 -41.70
N ARG A 352 2.38 -3.49 -42.69
CA ARG A 352 3.85 -3.54 -42.74
C ARG A 352 4.45 -2.49 -41.83
N CYS A 353 5.29 -2.93 -40.90
CA CYS A 353 6.06 -2.04 -40.03
C CYS A 353 7.23 -1.40 -40.78
N VAL A 354 7.49 -0.13 -40.46
CA VAL A 354 8.69 0.59 -40.89
C VAL A 354 9.82 0.25 -39.92
N GLY A 355 11.01 -0.07 -40.45
CA GLY A 355 12.20 -0.41 -39.67
C GLY A 355 12.44 -1.91 -39.51
N GLU A 356 13.45 -2.25 -38.72
CA GLU A 356 13.83 -3.64 -38.45
C GLU A 356 12.82 -4.34 -37.53
N PRO A 357 12.61 -5.66 -37.68
CA PRO A 357 11.78 -6.40 -36.75
C PRO A 357 12.39 -6.40 -35.34
N VAL A 358 11.59 -5.99 -34.35
CA VAL A 358 12.00 -5.96 -32.94
C VAL A 358 11.14 -6.93 -32.14
N PHE A 359 11.79 -7.78 -31.35
CA PHE A 359 11.12 -8.74 -30.46
C PHE A 359 10.06 -8.11 -29.57
N ASP A 360 10.29 -6.91 -29.05
CA ASP A 360 9.36 -6.26 -28.14
C ASP A 360 7.98 -6.01 -28.78
N VAL A 361 7.97 -5.66 -30.08
CA VAL A 361 6.74 -5.49 -30.85
C VAL A 361 6.05 -6.84 -31.04
N ALA A 362 6.82 -7.88 -31.42
CA ALA A 362 6.28 -9.22 -31.60
C ALA A 362 5.70 -9.79 -30.29
N TYR A 363 6.40 -9.59 -29.17
CA TYR A 363 5.95 -9.99 -27.83
C TYR A 363 4.63 -9.33 -27.46
N LYS A 364 4.53 -8.00 -27.61
CA LYS A 364 3.30 -7.25 -27.35
C LYS A 364 2.14 -7.73 -28.21
N GLN A 365 2.38 -7.95 -29.51
CA GLN A 365 1.36 -8.43 -30.44
C GLN A 365 0.82 -9.80 -30.04
N VAL A 366 1.70 -10.76 -29.76
CA VAL A 366 1.30 -12.12 -29.34
C VAL A 366 0.52 -12.10 -28.03
N ILE A 367 0.96 -11.31 -27.05
CA ILE A 367 0.25 -11.19 -25.77
C ILE A 367 -1.12 -10.52 -25.96
N LEU A 368 -1.19 -9.42 -26.72
CA LEU A 368 -2.44 -8.70 -26.96
C LEU A 368 -3.45 -9.56 -27.73
N ALA A 369 -3.02 -10.31 -28.74
CA ALA A 369 -3.87 -11.24 -29.48
C ALA A 369 -4.42 -12.39 -28.61
N ALA A 370 -3.73 -12.73 -27.53
CA ALA A 370 -4.13 -13.76 -26.59
C ALA A 370 -5.00 -13.24 -25.44
N MET A 371 -5.15 -11.93 -25.28
CA MET A 371 -6.02 -11.34 -24.28
C MET A 371 -7.47 -11.39 -24.75
N PRO A 372 -8.43 -11.69 -23.85
CA PRO A 372 -9.84 -11.64 -24.20
C PRO A 372 -10.21 -10.21 -24.60
N GLU A 373 -10.90 -10.07 -25.73
CA GLU A 373 -11.48 -8.78 -26.09
C GLU A 373 -12.45 -8.34 -24.99
N PRO A 374 -12.41 -7.06 -24.56
CA PRO A 374 -13.47 -6.54 -23.73
C PRO A 374 -14.76 -6.63 -24.55
N LEU A 375 -15.70 -7.46 -24.10
CA LEU A 375 -17.08 -7.48 -24.60
C LEU A 375 -17.58 -6.03 -24.60
N CYS A 376 -17.67 -5.43 -25.78
CA CYS A 376 -18.12 -4.05 -25.97
C CYS A 376 -19.61 -3.90 -25.63
#